data_AF-A0A1I7XHW0-F1
#
_entry.id   AF-A0A1I7XHW0-F1
#
_cell.length_a   1.000
_cell.length_b   1.000
_cell.length_c   1.000
_cell.angle_alpha   90.00
_cell.angle_beta   90.00
_cell.angle_gamma   90.00
#
_symmetry.space_group_name_H-M   'P 1'
#
loop_
_entity.id
_entity.type
_entity.pdbx_description
1 polymer ?
#
loop_
_entity_poly.entity_id
_entity_poly.type
_entity_poly.pdbx_seq_one_letter_code
_entity_poly.pdbx_strand_id
1 'polypeptide(L)'
;MSNVMQSSLDDITSDVVARPRESVWPTLSMDKALSIIEQCTVDTFAKYVPITAVRVGHVLAECVVALSDVPEMRTSMKDGYAVIASEGPGNREVVGSSSAGTPFLGHLERGQCVRISTGGTVPPGSDAVVMVERTRLVTHDNVEELIINIEGEIQPGQDIRMPGSDIRAGDIMLDKGHVLGSAEIGILAGSGRKSVLIYRKPKVCVMSTGNELVECNADVVPLGHIRDTNRPQLLSLFNSSGFKAIDAGIAADSRVCLVDAMRVAFRFANVLITSGGVSMGEKDLVKDVLQKEFGFQIHFGRVWMKPGLPSMFASGEVDGVKKLVVGLPVPLLRKMAGHIRFRQNEIKVKITEMINLDVRPEYRRAWLQYGEMQPLAITTGNQISSRLGINRRISNEFHSGDRSFSNGSGRRLTIVSDISPLGHNRRRIEMNREDARTFPTKRQRIDDCEDDADYDSRPKKTLQSTVVMPSIETKSREEKIEELNKTEKKEIVTRSVTSSFHLFYFIKRHKLVISLLNL
;
A
#
# COMPACT_ATOMS: atom_id res chain seq x y z
N MET A 1 11.95 58.84 -21.91
CA MET A 1 10.83 58.00 -22.39
C MET A 1 11.08 57.68 -23.85
N SER A 2 11.73 56.53 -24.16
CA SER A 2 11.73 55.84 -25.48
C SER A 2 13.01 54.99 -25.64
N ASN A 3 13.24 53.97 -24.80
CA ASN A 3 14.26 52.92 -25.09
C ASN A 3 14.18 51.66 -24.19
N VAL A 4 12.97 51.23 -23.78
CA VAL A 4 12.78 50.02 -22.94
C VAL A 4 11.85 48.97 -23.62
N MET A 5 11.54 49.12 -24.91
CA MET A 5 10.55 48.28 -25.61
C MET A 5 11.15 47.57 -26.83
N GLN A 6 12.33 46.94 -26.71
CA GLN A 6 12.90 46.22 -27.84
C GLN A 6 13.89 45.09 -27.51
N SER A 7 13.76 44.42 -26.35
CA SER A 7 14.63 43.28 -26.00
C SER A 7 13.88 42.07 -25.45
N SER A 8 12.63 41.82 -25.84
CA SER A 8 11.81 40.74 -25.26
C SER A 8 11.05 39.89 -26.27
N LEU A 9 11.60 39.66 -27.47
CA LEU A 9 10.92 38.87 -28.52
C LEU A 9 11.77 37.75 -29.17
N ASP A 10 13.00 37.51 -28.72
CA ASP A 10 13.92 36.59 -29.41
C ASP A 10 13.99 35.16 -28.82
N ASP A 11 13.09 34.78 -27.92
CA ASP A 11 13.00 33.37 -27.47
C ASP A 11 11.58 32.85 -27.67
N ILE A 12 11.49 31.65 -28.25
CA ILE A 12 10.28 30.88 -28.62
C ILE A 12 9.83 31.08 -30.08
N THR A 13 10.66 30.67 -31.03
CA THR A 13 10.16 29.99 -32.24
C THR A 13 11.01 28.75 -32.51
N SER A 14 10.81 27.69 -31.73
CA SER A 14 11.09 26.37 -32.30
C SER A 14 10.07 26.18 -33.42
N ASP A 15 10.51 26.31 -34.67
CA ASP A 15 9.65 26.17 -35.83
C ASP A 15 8.86 24.86 -35.71
N VAL A 16 7.52 24.93 -35.66
CA VAL A 16 6.62 23.76 -35.51
C VAL A 16 6.93 22.69 -36.55
N VAL A 17 7.46 23.12 -37.70
CA VAL A 17 7.93 22.28 -38.80
C VAL A 17 9.14 21.42 -38.38
N ALA A 18 10.07 21.97 -37.59
CA ALA A 18 11.31 21.33 -37.16
C ALA A 18 11.17 20.45 -35.90
N ARG A 19 9.96 20.33 -35.34
CA ARG A 19 9.77 19.57 -34.09
C ARG A 19 10.12 18.08 -34.25
N PRO A 20 10.72 17.45 -33.22
CA PRO A 20 10.99 16.02 -33.23
C PRO A 20 9.70 15.22 -33.46
N ARG A 21 9.71 14.33 -34.46
CA ARG A 21 8.61 13.40 -34.74
C ARG A 21 8.75 12.07 -34.01
N GLU A 22 9.94 11.85 -33.46
CA GLU A 22 10.32 10.66 -32.71
C GLU A 22 10.83 11.09 -31.34
N SER A 23 10.56 10.27 -30.33
CA SER A 23 11.03 10.59 -28.99
C SER A 23 12.51 10.31 -28.87
N VAL A 24 13.24 11.25 -28.29
CA VAL A 24 14.63 11.05 -27.87
C VAL A 24 14.75 10.01 -26.74
N TRP A 25 13.64 9.64 -26.11
CA TRP A 25 13.60 8.69 -25.01
C TRP A 25 13.24 7.29 -25.53
N PRO A 26 14.11 6.28 -25.31
CA PRO A 26 13.79 4.91 -25.67
C PRO A 26 12.62 4.42 -24.81
N THR A 27 11.78 3.59 -25.40
CA THR A 27 10.66 3.01 -24.67
C THR A 27 11.13 1.80 -23.86
N LEU A 28 10.83 1.77 -22.56
CA LEU A 28 11.18 0.67 -21.67
C LEU A 28 9.98 -0.22 -21.36
N SER A 29 10.19 -1.51 -21.16
CA SER A 29 9.17 -2.38 -20.56
C SER A 29 8.85 -1.95 -19.12
N MET A 30 7.62 -2.20 -18.65
CA MET A 30 7.23 -1.95 -17.26
C MET A 30 8.18 -2.58 -16.24
N ASP A 31 8.63 -3.82 -16.45
CA ASP A 31 9.51 -4.53 -15.50
C ASP A 31 10.87 -3.85 -15.37
N LYS A 32 11.46 -3.40 -16.49
CA LYS A 32 12.67 -2.58 -16.50
C LYS A 32 12.45 -1.24 -15.80
N ALA A 33 11.34 -0.55 -16.06
CA ALA A 33 11.02 0.71 -15.41
C ALA A 33 10.87 0.56 -13.88
N LEU A 34 10.19 -0.49 -13.41
CA LEU A 34 10.07 -0.82 -11.98
C LEU A 34 11.43 -1.19 -11.38
N SER A 35 12.25 -1.97 -12.08
CA SER A 35 13.59 -2.35 -11.62
C SER A 35 14.50 -1.12 -11.43
N ILE A 36 14.40 -0.13 -12.32
CA ILE A 36 15.12 1.14 -12.19
C ILE A 36 14.66 1.91 -10.94
N ILE A 37 13.35 2.01 -10.70
CA ILE A 37 12.79 2.64 -9.49
C ILE A 37 13.28 1.90 -8.23
N GLU A 38 13.36 0.57 -8.30
CA GLU A 38 13.80 -0.29 -7.20
C GLU A 38 15.29 -0.19 -6.91
N GLN A 39 16.12 0.01 -7.93
CA GLN A 39 17.56 0.20 -7.77
C GLN A 39 17.92 1.63 -7.35
N CYS A 40 17.01 2.59 -7.56
CA CYS A 40 17.23 3.96 -7.13
C CYS A 40 17.42 4.04 -5.61
N THR A 41 18.57 4.55 -5.18
CA THR A 41 18.84 4.84 -3.77
C THR A 41 17.87 5.91 -3.27
N VAL A 42 17.22 5.65 -2.15
CA VAL A 42 16.27 6.58 -1.55
C VAL A 42 16.68 6.88 -0.12
N ASP A 43 16.57 8.14 0.27
CA ASP A 43 16.80 8.54 1.65
C ASP A 43 15.58 8.13 2.48
N THR A 44 15.83 7.33 3.52
CA THR A 44 14.84 6.97 4.51
C THR A 44 15.12 7.71 5.81
N PHE A 45 14.10 8.35 6.35
CA PHE A 45 14.20 9.04 7.63
C PHE A 45 13.45 8.22 8.68
N ALA A 46 14.03 8.07 9.86
CA ALA A 46 13.38 7.40 10.99
C ALA A 46 13.31 8.35 12.19
N LYS A 47 12.34 8.12 13.07
CA LYS A 47 12.20 8.87 14.32
C LYS A 47 11.66 7.97 15.43
N TYR A 48 12.09 8.24 16.66
CA TYR A 48 11.45 7.65 17.83
C TYR A 48 10.10 8.32 18.06
N VAL A 49 9.10 7.50 18.36
CA VAL A 49 7.79 7.95 18.83
C VAL A 49 7.41 7.18 20.08
N PRO A 50 6.70 7.79 21.03
CA PRO A 50 6.06 7.05 22.12
C PRO A 50 5.11 5.98 21.57
N ILE A 51 4.99 4.83 22.25
CA ILE A 51 4.07 3.76 21.80
C ILE A 51 2.63 4.27 21.68
N THR A 52 2.21 5.15 22.59
CA THR A 52 0.89 5.78 22.57
C THR A 52 0.63 6.67 21.34
N ALA A 53 1.68 7.09 20.62
CA ALA A 53 1.60 7.86 19.38
C ALA A 53 1.67 6.98 18.11
N VAL A 54 1.88 5.67 18.27
CA VAL A 54 1.88 4.72 17.14
C VAL A 54 0.46 4.58 16.58
N ARG A 55 0.34 4.50 15.26
CA ARG A 55 -0.92 4.38 14.53
C ARG A 55 -0.79 3.28 13.48
N VAL A 56 -1.94 2.75 13.07
CA VAL A 56 -2.01 1.76 11.98
C VAL A 56 -1.36 2.34 10.72
N GLY A 57 -0.57 1.51 10.03
CA GLY A 57 0.15 1.89 8.82
C GLY A 57 1.47 2.65 9.05
N HIS A 58 1.91 2.81 10.31
CA HIS A 58 3.33 3.09 10.59
C HIS A 58 4.19 1.86 10.27
N VAL A 59 5.46 2.09 9.94
CA VAL A 59 6.42 1.03 9.60
C VAL A 59 7.59 1.09 10.56
N LEU A 60 7.95 -0.05 11.15
CA LEU A 60 9.07 -0.14 12.09
C LEU A 60 10.41 0.08 11.40
N ALA A 61 11.29 0.87 12.02
CA ALA A 61 12.67 1.07 11.57
C ALA A 61 13.71 0.31 12.43
N GLU A 62 13.24 -0.43 13.43
CA GLU A 62 14.01 -1.33 14.29
C GLU A 62 13.23 -2.64 14.51
N CYS A 63 13.92 -3.71 14.93
CA CYS A 63 13.23 -4.89 15.46
C CYS A 63 12.74 -4.63 16.89
N VAL A 64 11.58 -5.15 17.23
CA VAL A 64 11.02 -5.11 18.58
C VAL A 64 11.34 -6.44 19.23
N VAL A 65 12.14 -6.37 20.30
CA VAL A 65 12.58 -7.53 21.07
C VAL A 65 11.85 -7.53 22.42
N ALA A 66 11.44 -8.71 22.87
CA ALA A 66 10.83 -8.91 24.17
C ALA A 66 11.84 -8.63 25.29
N LEU A 67 11.45 -7.79 26.25
CA LEU A 67 12.31 -7.41 27.40
C LEU A 67 12.22 -8.42 28.55
N SER A 68 11.12 -9.15 28.65
CA SER A 68 10.86 -10.16 29.66
C SER A 68 10.09 -11.32 29.04
N ASP A 69 10.05 -12.43 29.78
CA ASP A 69 9.26 -13.61 29.45
C ASP A 69 7.75 -13.29 29.51
N VAL A 70 6.97 -13.90 28.63
CA VAL A 70 5.50 -13.83 28.65
C VAL A 70 4.93 -15.25 28.75
N PRO A 71 4.21 -15.58 29.85
CA PRO A 71 4.16 -14.84 31.11
C PRO A 71 5.54 -14.79 31.80
N GLU A 72 5.76 -13.86 32.74
CA GLU A 72 7.03 -13.77 33.51
C GLU A 72 7.13 -14.82 34.63
N MET A 73 5.98 -15.35 35.05
CA MET A 73 5.84 -16.27 36.17
C MET A 73 4.93 -17.43 35.79
N ARG A 74 4.94 -18.49 36.59
CA ARG A 74 3.99 -19.61 36.43
C ARG A 74 2.57 -19.07 36.62
N THR A 75 1.71 -19.25 35.63
CA THR A 75 0.31 -18.79 35.68
C THR A 75 -0.67 -19.90 35.33
N SER A 76 -1.87 -19.84 35.89
CA SER A 76 -2.91 -20.82 35.60
C SER A 76 -3.53 -20.62 34.21
N MET A 77 -3.77 -21.71 33.50
CA MET A 77 -4.57 -21.74 32.26
C MET A 77 -6.08 -21.86 32.51
N LYS A 78 -6.48 -22.16 33.76
CA LYS A 78 -7.85 -22.53 34.14
C LYS A 78 -8.28 -21.85 35.43
N ASP A 79 -9.58 -21.74 35.62
CA ASP A 79 -10.17 -21.49 36.94
C ASP A 79 -10.26 -22.81 37.70
N GLY A 80 -9.83 -22.84 38.95
CA GLY A 80 -9.77 -24.07 39.74
C GLY A 80 -8.87 -23.96 40.96
N TYR A 81 -8.00 -24.95 41.18
CA TYR A 81 -7.17 -25.06 42.38
C TYR A 81 -5.72 -25.41 42.05
N ALA A 82 -4.78 -24.66 42.60
CA ALA A 82 -3.36 -25.00 42.59
C ALA A 82 -3.08 -26.04 43.68
N VAL A 83 -2.42 -27.14 43.29
CA VAL A 83 -2.27 -28.35 44.10
C VAL A 83 -0.86 -28.94 43.99
N ILE A 84 -0.54 -29.88 44.87
CA ILE A 84 0.66 -30.74 44.79
C ILE A 84 0.25 -32.05 44.09
N ALA A 85 0.67 -32.24 42.84
CA ALA A 85 0.24 -33.33 41.97
C ALA A 85 0.50 -34.72 42.57
N SER A 86 1.63 -34.90 43.26
CA SER A 86 2.01 -36.19 43.86
C SER A 86 1.05 -36.71 44.93
N GLU A 87 0.16 -35.86 45.46
CA GLU A 87 -0.83 -36.28 46.46
C GLU A 87 -2.08 -36.91 45.83
N GLY A 88 -2.26 -36.78 44.50
CA GLY A 88 -3.35 -37.42 43.77
C GLY A 88 -4.77 -36.95 44.16
N PRO A 89 -5.82 -37.70 43.80
CA PRO A 89 -7.20 -37.38 44.15
C PRO A 89 -7.45 -37.38 45.67
N GLY A 90 -8.45 -36.63 46.12
CA GLY A 90 -8.87 -36.62 47.52
C GLY A 90 -9.21 -35.23 48.07
N ASN A 91 -9.49 -35.16 49.37
CA ASN A 91 -9.84 -33.91 50.03
C ASN A 91 -8.62 -33.02 50.22
N ARG A 92 -8.78 -31.72 50.02
CA ARG A 92 -7.79 -30.68 50.27
C ARG A 92 -8.40 -29.50 51.00
N GLU A 93 -7.64 -28.94 51.93
CA GLU A 93 -7.98 -27.70 52.63
C GLU A 93 -7.67 -26.50 51.73
N VAL A 94 -8.66 -25.64 51.51
CA VAL A 94 -8.49 -24.40 50.75
C VAL A 94 -7.93 -23.34 51.68
N VAL A 95 -6.64 -23.02 51.55
CA VAL A 95 -5.93 -22.11 52.48
C VAL A 95 -5.86 -20.65 52.00
N GLY A 96 -6.43 -20.37 50.83
CA GLY A 96 -6.49 -19.03 50.29
C GLY A 96 -6.85 -18.99 48.81
N SER A 97 -6.67 -17.81 48.21
CA SER A 97 -6.91 -17.60 46.79
C SER A 97 -5.77 -16.83 46.11
N SER A 98 -5.51 -17.17 44.85
CA SER A 98 -4.54 -16.51 43.98
C SER A 98 -5.24 -16.07 42.69
N SER A 99 -5.46 -14.77 42.55
CA SER A 99 -6.18 -14.18 41.42
C SER A 99 -5.22 -13.34 40.57
N ALA A 100 -5.60 -13.04 39.32
CA ALA A 100 -4.84 -12.10 38.51
C ALA A 100 -4.71 -10.74 39.23
N GLY A 101 -3.49 -10.28 39.46
CA GLY A 101 -3.18 -9.04 40.20
C GLY A 101 -3.10 -9.18 41.73
N THR A 102 -3.59 -10.29 42.31
CA THR A 102 -3.56 -10.55 43.76
C THR A 102 -3.04 -11.97 44.02
N PRO A 103 -1.71 -12.18 43.96
CA PRO A 103 -1.13 -13.51 44.13
C PRO A 103 -1.20 -13.97 45.58
N PHE A 104 -1.40 -15.27 45.79
CA PHE A 104 -1.17 -15.90 47.08
C PHE A 104 0.34 -16.00 47.35
N LEU A 105 0.82 -15.36 48.42
CA LEU A 105 2.25 -15.28 48.75
C LEU A 105 2.73 -16.39 49.71
N GLY A 106 1.81 -17.17 50.27
CA GLY A 106 2.15 -18.30 51.14
C GLY A 106 2.75 -19.48 50.36
N HIS A 107 3.35 -20.42 51.10
CA HIS A 107 3.80 -21.69 50.55
C HIS A 107 2.71 -22.74 50.72
N LEU A 108 2.45 -23.53 49.68
CA LEU A 108 1.46 -24.60 49.76
C LEU A 108 2.05 -25.82 50.49
N GLU A 109 1.43 -26.23 51.59
CA GLU A 109 1.82 -27.45 52.31
C GLU A 109 1.02 -28.68 51.85
N ARG A 110 1.43 -29.86 52.32
CA ARG A 110 0.74 -31.11 52.04
C ARG A 110 -0.70 -31.10 52.56
N GLY A 111 -1.64 -31.63 51.77
CA GLY A 111 -3.06 -31.64 52.08
C GLY A 111 -3.78 -30.31 51.83
N GLN A 112 -3.08 -29.27 51.38
CA GLN A 112 -3.65 -27.95 51.09
C GLN A 112 -3.80 -27.71 49.59
N CYS A 113 -4.70 -26.80 49.23
CA CYS A 113 -4.81 -26.22 47.90
C CYS A 113 -5.12 -24.71 47.99
N VAL A 114 -4.89 -24.00 46.89
CA VAL A 114 -5.22 -22.57 46.76
C VAL A 114 -6.18 -22.40 45.60
N ARG A 115 -7.31 -21.74 45.83
CA ARG A 115 -8.25 -21.38 44.75
C ARG A 115 -7.53 -20.43 43.78
N ILE A 116 -7.50 -20.76 42.51
CA ILE A 116 -6.74 -20.01 41.50
C ILE A 116 -7.64 -19.70 40.30
N SER A 117 -7.61 -18.45 39.84
CA SER A 117 -8.29 -18.06 38.61
C SER A 117 -7.37 -18.17 37.40
N THR A 118 -7.94 -18.17 36.19
CA THR A 118 -7.19 -18.07 34.94
C THR A 118 -6.30 -16.83 34.97
N GLY A 119 -5.01 -17.00 34.64
CA GLY A 119 -3.99 -15.96 34.72
C GLY A 119 -3.47 -15.66 36.14
N GLY A 120 -4.02 -16.30 37.18
CA GLY A 120 -3.51 -16.21 38.55
C GLY A 120 -2.13 -16.82 38.68
N THR A 121 -1.30 -16.27 39.57
CA THR A 121 0.06 -16.77 39.83
C THR A 121 0.00 -18.10 40.58
N VAL A 122 0.71 -19.10 40.06
CA VAL A 122 0.78 -20.43 40.67
C VAL A 122 1.65 -20.35 41.94
N PRO A 123 1.09 -20.64 43.14
CA PRO A 123 1.81 -20.49 44.41
C PRO A 123 3.08 -21.35 44.51
N PRO A 124 4.10 -20.91 45.26
CA PRO A 124 5.21 -21.78 45.68
C PRO A 124 4.70 -23.04 46.37
N GLY A 125 5.33 -24.18 46.11
CA GLY A 125 4.91 -25.49 46.65
C GLY A 125 3.93 -26.26 45.76
N SER A 126 3.15 -25.56 44.92
CA SER A 126 2.28 -26.19 43.92
C SER A 126 3.00 -26.44 42.58
N ASP A 127 2.61 -27.52 41.91
CA ASP A 127 3.15 -27.97 40.63
C ASP A 127 2.08 -28.38 39.60
N ALA A 128 0.79 -28.28 39.93
CA ALA A 128 -0.32 -28.52 39.01
C ALA A 128 -1.52 -27.61 39.32
N VAL A 129 -2.36 -27.38 38.32
CA VAL A 129 -3.70 -26.79 38.50
C VAL A 129 -4.76 -27.83 38.14
N VAL A 130 -5.82 -27.93 38.93
CA VAL A 130 -7.01 -28.74 38.61
C VAL A 130 -8.17 -27.79 38.35
N MET A 131 -8.77 -27.88 37.17
CA MET A 131 -9.94 -27.07 36.81
C MET A 131 -11.13 -27.34 37.75
N VAL A 132 -11.91 -26.31 38.05
CA VAL A 132 -13.02 -26.35 39.02
C VAL A 132 -14.03 -27.47 38.71
N GLU A 133 -14.24 -27.79 37.43
CA GLU A 133 -15.14 -28.83 36.96
C GLU A 133 -14.73 -30.25 37.37
N ARG A 134 -13.47 -30.44 37.82
CA ARG A 134 -12.95 -31.71 38.36
C ARG A 134 -12.81 -31.68 39.88
N THR A 135 -13.63 -30.86 40.54
CA THR A 135 -13.66 -30.78 42.00
C THR A 135 -15.08 -30.76 42.53
N ARG A 136 -15.26 -31.20 43.78
CA ARG A 136 -16.52 -31.07 44.52
C ARG A 136 -16.29 -30.33 45.82
N LEU A 137 -17.16 -29.38 46.13
CA LEU A 137 -17.16 -28.70 47.42
C LEU A 137 -17.60 -29.67 48.53
N VAL A 138 -16.79 -29.78 49.59
CA VAL A 138 -17.05 -30.66 50.73
C VAL A 138 -17.50 -29.86 51.94
N THR A 139 -16.83 -28.73 52.23
CA THR A 139 -17.14 -27.88 53.39
C THR A 139 -16.92 -26.41 53.05
N HIS A 140 -17.81 -25.55 53.53
CA HIS A 140 -17.78 -24.08 53.34
C HIS A 140 -18.43 -23.38 54.53
N ASP A 141 -18.18 -22.08 54.70
CA ASP A 141 -18.83 -21.23 55.71
C ASP A 141 -19.90 -20.27 55.11
N ASN A 142 -20.26 -20.51 53.84
CA ASN A 142 -21.13 -19.69 52.98
C ASN A 142 -20.48 -18.43 52.38
N VAL A 143 -19.24 -18.14 52.74
CA VAL A 143 -18.45 -17.04 52.17
C VAL A 143 -17.24 -17.59 51.42
N GLU A 144 -16.54 -18.55 52.01
CA GLU A 144 -15.38 -19.21 51.43
C GLU A 144 -15.52 -20.73 51.42
N GLU A 145 -14.78 -21.33 50.50
CA GLU A 145 -14.59 -22.77 50.43
C GLU A 145 -13.52 -23.16 51.45
N LEU A 146 -13.78 -24.18 52.27
CA LEU A 146 -12.83 -24.65 53.29
C LEU A 146 -12.20 -25.98 52.89
N ILE A 147 -12.99 -26.91 52.36
CA ILE A 147 -12.51 -28.23 51.91
C ILE A 147 -13.15 -28.55 50.56
N ILE A 148 -12.30 -28.96 49.62
CA ILE A 148 -12.72 -29.48 48.31
C ILE A 148 -12.21 -30.90 48.10
N ASN A 149 -12.92 -31.69 47.31
CA ASN A 149 -12.50 -33.01 46.86
C ASN A 149 -12.03 -32.90 45.40
N ILE A 150 -10.80 -33.33 45.13
CA ILE A 150 -10.22 -33.37 43.77
C ILE A 150 -10.51 -34.73 43.13
N GLU A 151 -10.97 -34.70 41.87
CA GLU A 151 -11.37 -35.88 41.12
C GLU A 151 -10.40 -36.27 39.99
N GLY A 152 -10.09 -37.57 39.94
CA GLY A 152 -9.28 -38.21 38.91
C GLY A 152 -7.80 -37.84 38.96
N GLU A 153 -7.02 -38.44 38.08
CA GLU A 153 -5.55 -38.29 38.10
C GLU A 153 -5.10 -36.86 37.78
N ILE A 154 -3.99 -36.46 38.43
CA ILE A 154 -3.35 -35.15 38.35
C ILE A 154 -1.93 -35.37 37.82
N GLN A 155 -1.56 -34.66 36.75
CA GLN A 155 -0.21 -34.72 36.20
C GLN A 155 0.59 -33.48 36.62
N PRO A 156 1.87 -33.64 37.03
CA PRO A 156 2.75 -32.49 37.26
C PRO A 156 2.82 -31.59 36.02
N GLY A 157 2.71 -30.28 36.24
CA GLY A 157 2.76 -29.25 35.20
C GLY A 157 1.45 -29.03 34.42
N GLN A 158 0.39 -29.81 34.67
CA GLN A 158 -0.87 -29.65 33.94
C GLN A 158 -1.49 -28.26 34.20
N ASP A 159 -2.11 -27.69 33.16
CA ASP A 159 -2.82 -26.41 33.20
C ASP A 159 -2.00 -25.22 33.75
N ILE A 160 -0.66 -25.30 33.68
CA ILE A 160 0.26 -24.23 34.06
C ILE A 160 0.98 -23.71 32.81
N ARG A 161 0.94 -22.39 32.61
CA ARG A 161 1.84 -21.70 31.68
C ARG A 161 3.14 -21.39 32.40
N MET A 162 4.23 -21.95 31.90
CA MET A 162 5.57 -21.68 32.40
C MET A 162 6.07 -20.30 31.95
N PRO A 163 7.01 -19.68 32.68
CA PRO A 163 7.65 -18.46 32.21
C PRO A 163 8.17 -18.61 30.78
N GLY A 164 7.83 -17.65 29.94
CA GLY A 164 8.28 -17.59 28.55
C GLY A 164 7.68 -18.66 27.65
N SER A 165 6.57 -19.27 28.04
CA SER A 165 5.86 -20.25 27.19
C SER A 165 5.32 -19.64 25.90
N ASP A 166 4.98 -18.35 25.92
CA ASP A 166 4.44 -17.66 24.75
C ASP A 166 5.55 -16.88 24.02
N ILE A 167 6.36 -16.13 24.78
CA ILE A 167 7.46 -15.31 24.27
C ILE A 167 8.58 -15.31 25.31
N ARG A 168 9.82 -15.59 24.91
CA ARG A 168 10.97 -15.50 25.81
C ARG A 168 11.62 -14.13 25.74
N ALA A 169 12.23 -13.72 26.83
CA ALA A 169 13.11 -12.56 26.84
C ALA A 169 14.19 -12.71 25.76
N GLY A 170 14.35 -11.68 24.92
CA GLY A 170 15.25 -11.71 23.77
C GLY A 170 14.63 -12.17 22.44
N ASP A 171 13.42 -12.72 22.44
CA ASP A 171 12.73 -13.08 21.19
C ASP A 171 12.35 -11.83 20.39
N ILE A 172 12.48 -11.91 19.06
CA ILE A 172 12.01 -10.86 18.15
C ILE A 172 10.49 -11.00 18.01
N MET A 173 9.75 -10.01 18.54
CA MET A 173 8.29 -9.96 18.45
C MET A 173 7.82 -9.36 17.13
N LEU A 174 8.55 -8.36 16.61
CA LEU A 174 8.26 -7.70 15.33
C LEU A 174 9.55 -7.34 14.61
N ASP A 175 9.63 -7.63 13.32
CA ASP A 175 10.79 -7.31 12.50
C ASP A 175 10.84 -5.82 12.11
N LYS A 176 12.07 -5.32 11.88
CA LYS A 176 12.29 -4.06 11.18
C LYS A 176 11.61 -4.12 9.81
N GLY A 177 10.89 -3.06 9.44
CA GLY A 177 10.17 -2.97 8.17
C GLY A 177 8.75 -3.53 8.22
N HIS A 178 8.30 -4.04 9.37
CA HIS A 178 6.94 -4.50 9.56
C HIS A 178 5.95 -3.33 9.57
N VAL A 179 4.83 -3.49 8.86
CA VAL A 179 3.75 -2.50 8.81
C VAL A 179 2.80 -2.79 9.97
N LEU A 180 2.61 -1.81 10.85
CA LEU A 180 1.84 -1.98 12.07
C LEU A 180 0.34 -1.98 11.80
N GLY A 181 -0.32 -3.11 12.08
CA GLY A 181 -1.78 -3.25 12.15
C GLY A 181 -2.27 -3.15 13.58
N SER A 182 -3.53 -3.55 13.82
CA SER A 182 -4.13 -3.54 15.16
C SER A 182 -3.45 -4.54 16.11
N ALA A 183 -3.14 -5.74 15.62
CA ALA A 183 -2.48 -6.78 16.41
C ALA A 183 -1.08 -6.34 16.84
N GLU A 184 -0.29 -5.78 15.93
CA GLU A 184 1.06 -5.35 16.21
C GLU A 184 1.13 -4.17 17.17
N ILE A 185 0.13 -3.29 17.15
CA ILE A 185 0.00 -2.23 18.17
C ILE A 185 -0.22 -2.83 19.55
N GLY A 186 -1.02 -3.91 19.66
CA GLY A 186 -1.19 -4.66 20.90
C GLY A 186 0.11 -5.30 21.39
N ILE A 187 0.86 -5.92 20.47
CA ILE A 187 2.19 -6.50 20.75
C ILE A 187 3.15 -5.42 21.26
N LEU A 188 3.20 -4.25 20.61
CA LEU A 188 4.00 -3.12 21.05
C LEU A 188 3.62 -2.64 22.46
N ALA A 189 2.32 -2.52 22.74
CA ALA A 189 1.84 -2.13 24.05
C ALA A 189 2.24 -3.15 25.14
N GLY A 190 2.21 -4.45 24.82
CA GLY A 190 2.65 -5.52 25.72
C GLY A 190 4.16 -5.69 25.84
N SER A 191 4.96 -5.09 24.94
CA SER A 191 6.42 -5.28 24.91
C SER A 191 7.20 -4.61 26.07
N GLY A 192 6.53 -3.81 26.89
CA GLY A 192 7.17 -3.04 27.98
C GLY A 192 8.01 -1.84 27.52
N ARG A 193 8.08 -1.57 26.21
CA ARG A 193 8.83 -0.43 25.66
C ARG A 193 8.07 0.89 25.85
N LYS A 194 8.79 2.01 26.00
CA LYS A 194 8.19 3.36 26.07
C LYS A 194 8.04 4.02 24.71
N SER A 195 8.97 3.72 23.81
CA SER A 195 9.04 4.28 22.47
C SER A 195 9.56 3.25 21.47
N VAL A 196 9.30 3.52 20.20
CA VAL A 196 9.77 2.69 19.09
C VAL A 196 10.22 3.58 17.92
N LEU A 197 11.25 3.12 17.21
CA LEU A 197 11.75 3.77 16.01
C LEU A 197 10.87 3.39 14.82
N ILE A 198 10.27 4.40 14.17
CA ILE A 198 9.45 4.22 12.97
C ILE A 198 10.03 4.99 11.79
N TYR A 199 9.81 4.50 10.58
CA TYR A 199 10.08 5.26 9.37
C TYR A 199 9.09 6.42 9.25
N ARG A 200 9.63 7.57 8.85
CA ARG A 200 8.86 8.75 8.47
C ARG A 200 8.44 8.62 7.02
N LYS A 201 7.14 8.73 6.76
CA LYS A 201 6.61 8.76 5.40
C LYS A 201 7.15 9.97 4.62
N PRO A 202 7.49 9.80 3.33
CA PRO A 202 7.91 10.91 2.49
C PRO A 202 6.78 11.93 2.33
N LYS A 203 7.15 13.21 2.21
CA LYS A 203 6.24 14.26 1.77
C LYS A 203 6.20 14.24 0.24
N VAL A 204 5.00 14.39 -0.31
CA VAL A 204 4.76 14.31 -1.76
C VAL A 204 4.05 15.57 -2.21
N CYS A 205 4.63 16.30 -3.16
CA CYS A 205 3.96 17.40 -3.84
C CYS A 205 3.28 16.88 -5.11
N VAL A 206 2.10 17.38 -5.43
CA VAL A 206 1.36 17.06 -6.65
C VAL A 206 1.11 18.34 -7.44
N MET A 207 1.57 18.37 -8.68
CA MET A 207 1.46 19.51 -9.59
C MET A 207 0.82 19.04 -10.90
N SER A 208 -0.14 19.80 -11.40
CA SER A 208 -0.62 19.65 -12.78
C SER A 208 0.05 20.69 -13.67
N THR A 209 0.26 20.35 -14.94
CA THR A 209 0.82 21.26 -15.93
C THR A 209 -0.06 21.27 -17.18
N GLY A 210 -0.36 22.45 -17.71
CA GLY A 210 -1.14 22.60 -18.93
C GLY A 210 -1.81 23.96 -18.98
N ASN A 211 -1.64 24.67 -20.09
CA ASN A 211 -2.30 25.97 -20.30
C ASN A 211 -3.82 25.84 -20.48
N GLU A 212 -4.33 24.65 -20.81
CA GLU A 212 -5.75 24.35 -20.92
C GLU A 212 -6.42 24.15 -19.55
N LEU A 213 -5.65 24.02 -18.47
CA LEU A 213 -6.18 23.65 -17.17
C LEU A 213 -6.73 24.86 -16.42
N VAL A 214 -7.93 24.70 -15.87
CA VAL A 214 -8.50 25.58 -14.83
C VAL A 214 -8.72 24.80 -13.55
N GLU A 215 -8.85 25.50 -12.42
CA GLU A 215 -9.14 24.89 -11.13
C GLU A 215 -10.42 24.04 -11.15
N CYS A 216 -10.45 22.99 -10.33
CA CYS A 216 -11.59 22.07 -10.31
C CYS A 216 -12.89 22.73 -9.83
N ASN A 217 -12.79 23.81 -9.06
CA ASN A 217 -13.91 24.60 -8.53
C ASN A 217 -14.20 25.86 -9.36
N ALA A 218 -13.59 26.02 -10.54
CA ALA A 218 -13.85 27.18 -11.38
C ALA A 218 -15.33 27.26 -11.80
N ASP A 219 -15.97 28.41 -11.55
CA ASP A 219 -17.38 28.67 -11.89
C ASP A 219 -17.59 28.63 -13.41
N VAL A 220 -16.67 29.24 -14.15
CA VAL A 220 -16.68 29.31 -15.62
C VAL A 220 -15.48 28.57 -16.16
N VAL A 221 -15.71 27.72 -17.17
CA VAL A 221 -14.64 27.08 -17.95
C VAL A 221 -14.60 27.75 -19.31
N PRO A 222 -13.56 28.56 -19.62
CA PRO A 222 -13.45 29.21 -20.92
C PRO A 222 -13.33 28.20 -22.06
N LEU A 223 -13.64 28.65 -23.28
CA LEU A 223 -13.44 27.82 -24.47
C LEU A 223 -11.98 27.34 -24.57
N GLY A 224 -11.80 26.07 -24.91
CA GLY A 224 -10.47 25.44 -25.01
C GLY A 224 -9.84 25.05 -23.67
N HIS A 225 -10.53 25.28 -22.54
CA HIS A 225 -10.06 24.88 -21.22
C HIS A 225 -10.83 23.67 -20.67
N ILE A 226 -10.20 22.96 -19.75
CA ILE A 226 -10.78 21.84 -19.01
C ILE A 226 -10.41 21.96 -17.53
N ARG A 227 -11.24 21.40 -16.64
CA ARG A 227 -10.95 21.38 -15.21
C ARG A 227 -9.84 20.37 -14.90
N ASP A 228 -8.93 20.75 -14.01
CA ASP A 228 -7.92 19.84 -13.46
C ASP A 228 -8.60 18.76 -12.61
N THR A 229 -8.48 17.52 -13.07
CA THR A 229 -9.05 16.33 -12.41
C THR A 229 -7.98 15.41 -11.86
N ASN A 230 -6.75 15.47 -12.38
CA ASN A 230 -5.68 14.56 -12.01
C ASN A 230 -5.07 14.95 -10.66
N ARG A 231 -4.82 16.24 -10.41
CA ARG A 231 -4.27 16.70 -9.13
C ARG A 231 -5.15 16.34 -7.93
N PRO A 232 -6.46 16.69 -7.89
CA PRO A 232 -7.31 16.28 -6.77
C PRO A 232 -7.38 14.76 -6.62
N GLN A 233 -7.45 14.00 -7.73
CA GLN A 233 -7.45 12.53 -7.69
C GLN A 233 -6.15 11.97 -7.06
N LEU A 234 -4.99 12.48 -7.47
CA LEU A 234 -3.69 12.05 -6.97
C LEU A 234 -3.49 12.43 -5.51
N LEU A 235 -3.89 13.65 -5.11
CA LEU A 235 -3.89 14.08 -3.72
C LEU A 235 -4.72 13.13 -2.84
N SER A 236 -5.95 12.79 -3.27
CA SER A 236 -6.79 11.82 -2.57
C SER A 236 -6.18 10.40 -2.52
N LEU A 237 -5.56 9.94 -3.62
CA LEU A 237 -4.89 8.64 -3.67
C LEU A 237 -3.74 8.54 -2.65
N PHE A 238 -2.90 9.57 -2.56
CA PHE A 238 -1.78 9.59 -1.62
C PHE A 238 -2.25 9.69 -0.18
N ASN A 239 -3.22 10.56 0.10
CA ASN A 239 -3.79 10.72 1.44
C ASN A 239 -4.47 9.43 1.91
N SER A 240 -5.26 8.76 1.06
CA SER A 240 -5.89 7.47 1.39
C SER A 240 -4.87 6.33 1.55
N SER A 241 -3.71 6.43 0.89
CA SER A 241 -2.56 5.54 1.10
C SER A 241 -1.72 5.92 2.35
N GLY A 242 -2.15 6.92 3.10
CA GLY A 242 -1.53 7.40 4.33
C GLY A 242 -0.28 8.26 4.13
N PHE A 243 0.01 8.73 2.91
CA PHE A 243 1.08 9.69 2.62
C PHE A 243 0.55 11.11 2.71
N LYS A 244 1.33 12.04 3.27
CA LYS A 244 0.94 13.45 3.31
C LYS A 244 1.19 14.07 1.94
N ALA A 245 0.11 14.26 1.19
CA ALA A 245 0.14 14.94 -0.10
C ALA A 245 0.04 16.46 0.09
N ILE A 246 0.80 17.23 -0.69
CA ILE A 246 0.86 18.68 -0.69
C ILE A 246 0.46 19.14 -2.08
N ASP A 247 -0.53 20.03 -2.14
CA ASP A 247 -0.99 20.63 -3.38
C ASP A 247 0.01 21.70 -3.86
N ALA A 248 0.57 21.51 -5.06
CA ALA A 248 1.47 22.47 -5.70
C ALA A 248 0.78 23.25 -6.84
N GLY A 249 -0.54 23.08 -7.00
CA GLY A 249 -1.35 23.82 -7.97
C GLY A 249 -1.14 23.43 -9.43
N ILE A 250 -1.57 24.33 -10.30
CA ILE A 250 -1.42 24.24 -11.75
C ILE A 250 -0.27 25.15 -12.18
N ALA A 251 0.69 24.60 -12.92
CA ALA A 251 1.75 25.37 -13.57
C ALA A 251 1.46 25.53 -15.06
N ALA A 252 1.58 26.76 -15.57
CA ALA A 252 1.51 27.04 -17.00
C ALA A 252 2.68 26.38 -17.76
N ASP A 253 2.49 26.05 -19.04
CA ASP A 253 3.56 25.45 -19.86
C ASP A 253 4.55 26.53 -20.35
N SER A 254 5.23 27.16 -19.41
CA SER A 254 6.34 28.07 -19.67
C SER A 254 7.53 27.66 -18.82
N ARG A 255 8.73 27.86 -19.36
CA ARG A 255 9.99 27.54 -18.68
C ARG A 255 10.07 28.19 -17.29
N VAL A 256 9.74 29.47 -17.21
CA VAL A 256 9.81 30.26 -15.96
C VAL A 256 8.81 29.74 -14.94
N CYS A 257 7.53 29.57 -15.32
CA CYS A 257 6.49 29.10 -14.40
C CYS A 257 6.79 27.69 -13.85
N LEU A 258 7.29 26.79 -14.70
CA LEU A 258 7.65 25.44 -14.28
C LEU A 258 8.85 25.45 -13.31
N VAL A 259 9.87 26.26 -13.58
CA VAL A 259 11.04 26.38 -12.68
C VAL A 259 10.62 26.89 -11.31
N ASP A 260 9.81 27.96 -11.26
CA ASP A 260 9.36 28.54 -10.01
C ASP A 260 8.47 27.57 -9.22
N ALA A 261 7.50 26.93 -9.89
CA ALA A 261 6.63 25.94 -9.27
C ALA A 261 7.42 24.74 -8.73
N MET A 262 8.40 24.22 -9.49
CA MET A 262 9.26 23.11 -9.06
C MET A 262 10.17 23.51 -7.88
N ARG A 263 10.76 24.71 -7.89
CA ARG A 263 11.56 25.24 -6.77
C ARG A 263 10.72 25.29 -5.49
N VAL A 264 9.50 25.81 -5.57
CA VAL A 264 8.58 25.85 -4.43
C VAL A 264 8.26 24.43 -3.95
N ALA A 265 7.90 23.52 -4.87
CA ALA A 265 7.57 22.15 -4.51
C ALA A 265 8.73 21.41 -3.82
N PHE A 266 9.98 21.58 -4.31
CA PHE A 266 11.16 20.94 -3.73
C PHE A 266 11.51 21.45 -2.32
N ARG A 267 11.07 22.66 -1.93
CA ARG A 267 11.19 23.14 -0.55
C ARG A 267 10.29 22.37 0.41
N PHE A 268 9.13 21.89 -0.06
CA PHE A 268 8.14 21.24 0.79
C PHE A 268 8.21 19.71 0.76
N ALA A 269 8.71 19.11 -0.32
CA ALA A 269 8.71 17.66 -0.53
C ALA A 269 10.02 17.14 -1.13
N ASN A 270 10.26 15.84 -0.90
CA ASN A 270 11.34 15.09 -1.56
C ASN A 270 10.85 14.43 -2.86
N VAL A 271 9.54 14.28 -3.02
CA VAL A 271 8.93 13.68 -4.19
C VAL A 271 7.96 14.68 -4.81
N LEU A 272 8.15 14.95 -6.10
CA LEU A 272 7.23 15.73 -6.92
C LEU A 272 6.54 14.80 -7.92
N ILE A 273 5.21 14.87 -7.96
CA ILE A 273 4.38 14.18 -8.93
C ILE A 273 3.85 15.22 -9.90
N THR A 274 4.12 15.02 -11.18
CA THR A 274 3.63 15.90 -12.25
C THR A 274 2.62 15.17 -13.11
N SER A 275 1.53 15.84 -13.45
CA SER A 275 0.53 15.36 -14.41
C SER A 275 0.41 16.36 -15.56
N GLY A 276 0.56 15.89 -16.81
CA GLY A 276 0.66 16.75 -18.00
C GLY A 276 2.11 17.06 -18.35
N GLY A 277 2.35 17.70 -19.50
CA GLY A 277 3.66 18.27 -19.84
C GLY A 277 4.80 17.26 -20.12
N VAL A 278 4.51 15.97 -20.34
CA VAL A 278 5.51 14.88 -20.40
C VAL A 278 5.53 14.07 -21.71
N SER A 279 4.73 14.44 -22.72
CA SER A 279 4.63 13.72 -23.99
C SER A 279 5.66 14.21 -25.03
N MET A 280 5.22 14.49 -26.27
CA MET A 280 6.00 14.97 -27.42
C MET A 280 5.46 16.30 -27.99
N GLY A 281 4.62 17.01 -27.24
CA GLY A 281 4.10 18.33 -27.61
C GLY A 281 5.14 19.43 -27.45
N GLU A 282 4.98 20.52 -28.21
CA GLU A 282 5.86 21.71 -28.15
C GLU A 282 5.97 22.32 -26.76
N LYS A 283 4.98 22.07 -25.92
CA LYS A 283 4.84 22.59 -24.56
C LYS A 283 5.18 21.55 -23.47
N ASP A 284 5.66 20.37 -23.84
CA ASP A 284 6.09 19.33 -22.89
C ASP A 284 7.50 19.63 -22.35
N LEU A 285 7.58 20.70 -21.57
CA LEU A 285 8.85 21.27 -21.08
C LEU A 285 9.36 20.61 -19.80
N VAL A 286 8.60 19.73 -19.15
CA VAL A 286 8.93 19.19 -17.82
C VAL A 286 10.29 18.48 -17.81
N LYS A 287 10.54 17.59 -18.78
CA LYS A 287 11.80 16.84 -18.89
C LYS A 287 13.00 17.78 -19.11
N ASP A 288 12.82 18.74 -20.00
CA ASP A 288 13.83 19.74 -20.34
C ASP A 288 14.13 20.69 -19.17
N VAL A 289 13.13 21.08 -18.39
CA VAL A 289 13.28 21.89 -17.17
C VAL A 289 14.09 21.13 -16.14
N LEU A 290 13.71 19.88 -15.87
CA LEU A 290 14.41 19.05 -14.90
C LEU A 290 15.89 18.85 -15.27
N GLN A 291 16.21 18.57 -16.53
CA GLN A 291 17.60 18.36 -16.95
C GLN A 291 18.42 19.65 -16.95
N LYS A 292 17.93 20.71 -17.60
CA LYS A 292 18.73 21.90 -17.89
C LYS A 292 18.79 22.89 -16.72
N GLU A 293 17.72 23.03 -15.94
CA GLU A 293 17.66 24.02 -14.84
C GLU A 293 18.03 23.42 -13.48
N PHE A 294 17.72 22.14 -13.29
CA PHE A 294 17.96 21.47 -12.01
C PHE A 294 19.05 20.40 -12.07
N GLY A 295 19.58 20.08 -13.27
CA GLY A 295 20.61 19.05 -13.42
C GLY A 295 20.12 17.63 -13.11
N PHE A 296 18.81 17.38 -13.18
CA PHE A 296 18.26 16.07 -12.83
C PHE A 296 18.60 15.04 -13.89
N GLN A 297 18.91 13.82 -13.44
CA GLN A 297 19.02 12.66 -14.30
C GLN A 297 17.62 12.12 -14.59
N ILE A 298 17.25 12.08 -15.87
CA ILE A 298 16.06 11.35 -16.34
C ILE A 298 16.45 9.89 -16.53
N HIS A 299 15.88 8.99 -15.74
CA HIS A 299 16.16 7.56 -15.83
C HIS A 299 15.39 6.89 -16.96
N PHE A 300 14.15 7.32 -17.17
CA PHE A 300 13.35 6.97 -18.33
C PHE A 300 12.29 8.04 -18.59
N GLY A 301 11.93 8.20 -19.87
CA GLY A 301 10.88 9.14 -20.30
C GLY A 301 9.67 8.48 -20.96
N ARG A 302 9.71 7.15 -21.19
CA ARG A 302 8.65 6.36 -21.84
C ARG A 302 8.58 4.93 -21.31
N VAL A 303 7.36 4.44 -21.08
CA VAL A 303 7.09 3.06 -20.63
C VAL A 303 6.09 2.36 -21.55
N TRP A 304 6.41 1.13 -21.97
CA TRP A 304 5.59 0.28 -22.83
C TRP A 304 4.36 -0.26 -22.07
N MET A 305 3.39 0.62 -21.85
CA MET A 305 2.14 0.34 -21.16
C MET A 305 0.97 1.17 -21.70
N LYS A 306 -0.24 0.73 -21.39
CA LYS A 306 -1.48 1.46 -21.70
C LYS A 306 -2.40 1.49 -20.47
N PRO A 307 -2.91 2.65 -20.05
CA PRO A 307 -2.44 4.00 -20.39
C PRO A 307 -1.03 4.27 -19.84
N GLY A 308 -0.41 5.41 -20.16
CA GLY A 308 0.82 5.89 -19.51
C GLY A 308 2.13 5.73 -20.29
N LEU A 309 2.08 5.69 -21.62
CA LEU A 309 3.30 5.71 -22.46
C LEU A 309 4.30 6.82 -22.08
N PRO A 310 3.91 8.08 -21.81
CA PRO A 310 4.86 9.16 -21.51
C PRO A 310 5.30 9.20 -20.04
N SER A 311 5.02 8.17 -19.23
CA SER A 311 5.45 8.13 -17.84
C SER A 311 6.97 8.24 -17.73
N MET A 312 7.41 9.09 -16.80
CA MET A 312 8.83 9.38 -16.58
C MET A 312 9.24 9.18 -15.12
N PHE A 313 10.53 9.00 -14.93
CA PHE A 313 11.18 9.01 -13.62
C PHE A 313 12.51 9.77 -13.70
N ALA A 314 12.70 10.70 -12.77
CA ALA A 314 13.90 11.50 -12.65
C ALA A 314 14.36 11.61 -11.20
N SER A 315 15.66 11.79 -11.00
CA SER A 315 16.22 12.14 -9.70
C SER A 315 17.31 13.20 -9.85
N GLY A 316 17.43 14.05 -8.85
CA GLY A 316 18.52 15.00 -8.73
C GLY A 316 18.66 15.49 -7.31
N GLU A 317 19.44 16.53 -7.13
CA GLU A 317 19.72 17.12 -5.83
C GLU A 317 19.34 18.60 -5.87
N VAL A 318 18.64 19.05 -4.83
CA VAL A 318 18.29 20.47 -4.64
C VAL A 318 18.63 20.81 -3.20
N ASP A 319 19.46 21.84 -3.02
CA ASP A 319 19.94 22.30 -1.71
C ASP A 319 20.58 21.19 -0.85
N GLY A 320 21.40 20.31 -1.44
CA GLY A 320 22.05 19.23 -0.70
C GLY A 320 21.17 18.00 -0.46
N VAL A 321 19.91 18.01 -0.94
CA VAL A 321 18.91 16.98 -0.61
C VAL A 321 18.40 16.31 -1.89
N LYS A 322 18.41 14.97 -1.89
CA LYS A 322 17.88 14.19 -3.01
C LYS A 322 16.39 14.44 -3.22
N LYS A 323 16.02 14.69 -4.47
CA LYS A 323 14.65 14.89 -4.95
C LYS A 323 14.33 13.91 -6.07
N LEU A 324 13.09 13.47 -6.11
CA LEU A 324 12.58 12.51 -7.09
C LEU A 324 11.37 13.11 -7.80
N VAL A 325 11.29 12.94 -9.12
CA VAL A 325 10.11 13.33 -9.91
C VAL A 325 9.58 12.12 -10.64
N VAL A 326 8.29 11.82 -10.48
CA VAL A 326 7.72 10.56 -10.95
C VAL A 326 6.33 10.75 -11.55
N GLY A 327 6.08 10.08 -12.68
CA GLY A 327 4.73 9.97 -13.27
C GLY A 327 3.89 8.80 -12.76
N LEU A 328 4.49 7.81 -12.07
CA LEU A 328 3.81 6.61 -11.53
C LEU A 328 4.39 6.21 -10.15
N PRO A 329 3.65 6.32 -9.02
CA PRO A 329 4.33 6.68 -7.77
C PRO A 329 4.30 5.68 -6.61
N VAL A 330 3.37 4.73 -6.58
CA VAL A 330 3.05 4.01 -5.32
C VAL A 330 4.20 3.13 -4.78
N PRO A 331 4.92 2.33 -5.59
CA PRO A 331 6.00 1.48 -5.08
C PRO A 331 7.17 2.28 -4.48
N LEU A 332 7.55 3.39 -5.12
CA LEU A 332 8.65 4.24 -4.64
C LEU A 332 8.34 4.85 -3.28
N LEU A 333 7.12 5.37 -3.09
CA LEU A 333 6.72 5.98 -1.82
C LEU A 333 6.71 4.97 -0.67
N ARG A 334 6.25 3.74 -0.94
CA ARG A 334 6.31 2.63 0.03
C ARG A 334 7.75 2.27 0.37
N LYS A 335 8.64 2.21 -0.63
CA LYS A 335 10.07 1.99 -0.39
C LYS A 335 10.68 3.07 0.50
N MET A 336 10.41 4.35 0.22
CA MET A 336 10.85 5.49 1.05
C MET A 336 10.27 5.47 2.47
N ALA A 337 9.05 4.94 2.64
CA ALA A 337 8.43 4.75 3.94
C ALA A 337 8.90 3.46 4.65
N GLY A 338 9.90 2.76 4.12
CA GLY A 338 10.53 1.61 4.75
C GLY A 338 9.77 0.29 4.64
N HIS A 339 8.77 0.19 3.75
CA HIS A 339 8.09 -1.07 3.49
C HIS A 339 9.06 -2.07 2.86
N ILE A 340 9.17 -3.27 3.45
CA ILE A 340 9.91 -4.39 2.82
C ILE A 340 9.21 -4.81 1.52
N ARG A 341 7.88 -4.96 1.58
CA ARG A 341 7.04 -5.28 0.43
C ARG A 341 6.41 -3.99 -0.11
N PHE A 342 7.12 -3.34 -1.02
CA PHE A 342 6.66 -2.08 -1.61
C PHE A 342 5.94 -2.28 -2.96
N ARG A 343 6.07 -3.44 -3.62
CA ARG A 343 5.21 -3.83 -4.75
C ARG A 343 3.77 -4.09 -4.28
N GLN A 344 2.83 -3.89 -5.18
CA GLN A 344 1.42 -4.22 -4.96
C GLN A 344 1.21 -5.74 -4.92
N ASN A 345 0.18 -6.16 -4.19
CA ASN A 345 -0.24 -7.56 -4.21
C ASN A 345 -0.88 -7.87 -5.56
N GLU A 346 -0.57 -9.05 -6.10
CA GLU A 346 -1.19 -9.58 -7.31
C GLU A 346 -1.97 -10.84 -6.98
N ILE A 347 -3.19 -10.95 -7.49
CA ILE A 347 -4.01 -12.15 -7.38
C ILE A 347 -4.45 -12.62 -8.76
N LYS A 348 -4.75 -13.92 -8.90
CA LYS A 348 -5.39 -14.44 -10.10
C LYS A 348 -6.91 -14.26 -10.02
N VAL A 349 -7.51 -13.87 -11.13
CA VAL A 349 -8.95 -13.59 -11.25
C VAL A 349 -9.51 -14.12 -12.57
N LYS A 350 -10.81 -14.35 -12.61
CA LYS A 350 -11.56 -14.58 -13.86
C LYS A 350 -12.20 -13.28 -14.32
N ILE A 351 -11.99 -12.91 -15.58
CA ILE A 351 -12.64 -11.74 -16.17
C ILE A 351 -14.07 -12.12 -16.58
N THR A 352 -15.04 -11.24 -16.34
CA THR A 352 -16.46 -11.51 -16.62
C THR A 352 -16.91 -11.14 -18.04
N GLU A 353 -16.05 -10.45 -18.80
CA GLU A 353 -16.34 -9.92 -20.14
C GLU A 353 -15.24 -10.28 -21.16
N MET A 354 -15.62 -10.28 -22.44
CA MET A 354 -14.68 -10.43 -23.55
C MET A 354 -13.93 -9.12 -23.79
N ILE A 355 -12.60 -9.19 -23.87
CA ILE A 355 -11.74 -8.01 -24.00
C ILE A 355 -10.78 -8.18 -25.18
N ASN A 356 -10.78 -7.17 -26.07
CA ASN A 356 -9.76 -7.05 -27.10
C ASN A 356 -8.46 -6.56 -26.48
N LEU A 357 -7.40 -7.34 -26.66
CA LEU A 357 -6.07 -7.02 -26.15
C LEU A 357 -5.39 -5.97 -27.02
N ASP A 358 -4.50 -5.18 -26.41
CA ASP A 358 -3.65 -4.22 -27.10
C ASP A 358 -2.27 -4.83 -27.40
N VAL A 359 -1.48 -4.19 -28.25
CA VAL A 359 -0.07 -4.57 -28.45
C VAL A 359 0.78 -4.27 -27.21
N ARG A 360 0.34 -3.35 -26.36
CA ARG A 360 0.94 -3.05 -25.06
C ARG A 360 0.18 -3.76 -23.93
N PRO A 361 0.87 -4.08 -22.82
CA PRO A 361 0.18 -4.42 -21.58
C PRO A 361 -0.80 -3.32 -21.18
N GLU A 362 -2.05 -3.69 -20.93
CA GLU A 362 -3.13 -2.74 -20.65
C GLU A 362 -3.60 -2.88 -19.19
N TYR A 363 -3.56 -1.76 -18.47
CA TYR A 363 -3.93 -1.65 -17.06
C TYR A 363 -5.34 -1.04 -16.98
N ARG A 364 -6.32 -1.87 -16.61
CA ARG A 364 -7.74 -1.48 -16.58
C ARG A 364 -8.26 -1.43 -15.14
N ARG A 365 -9.04 -0.41 -14.81
CA ARG A 365 -9.76 -0.38 -13.53
C ARG A 365 -10.90 -1.39 -13.54
N ALA A 366 -11.01 -2.17 -12.47
CA ALA A 366 -12.01 -3.21 -12.29
C ALA A 366 -12.51 -3.29 -10.85
N TRP A 367 -13.72 -3.82 -10.71
CA TRP A 367 -14.32 -4.22 -9.45
C TRP A 367 -14.06 -5.71 -9.21
N LEU A 368 -13.71 -6.05 -7.97
CA LEU A 368 -13.56 -7.43 -7.54
C LEU A 368 -14.86 -7.95 -6.92
N GLN A 369 -15.31 -9.11 -7.36
CA GLN A 369 -16.45 -9.85 -6.82
C GLN A 369 -16.02 -11.26 -6.42
N TYR A 370 -16.68 -11.83 -5.41
CA TYR A 370 -16.48 -13.23 -5.04
C TYR A 370 -16.94 -14.15 -6.18
N GLY A 371 -16.07 -15.10 -6.55
CA GLY A 371 -16.44 -16.25 -7.38
C GLY A 371 -16.24 -17.55 -6.62
N GLU A 372 -16.77 -18.65 -7.14
CA GLU A 372 -16.76 -19.96 -6.44
C GLU A 372 -15.35 -20.52 -6.22
N MET A 373 -14.49 -20.48 -7.26
CA MET A 373 -13.11 -20.98 -7.19
C MET A 373 -12.05 -19.88 -7.18
N GLN A 374 -12.32 -18.76 -7.85
CA GLN A 374 -11.43 -17.61 -7.92
C GLN A 374 -12.24 -16.31 -8.01
N PRO A 375 -11.72 -15.18 -7.53
CA PRO A 375 -12.41 -13.90 -7.63
C PRO A 375 -12.71 -13.52 -9.09
N LEU A 376 -13.85 -12.87 -9.29
CA LEU A 376 -14.29 -12.34 -10.57
C LEU A 376 -13.89 -10.87 -10.68
N ALA A 377 -13.40 -10.45 -11.85
CA ALA A 377 -13.06 -9.07 -12.13
C ALA A 377 -13.98 -8.49 -13.21
N ILE A 378 -14.72 -7.45 -12.83
CA ILE A 378 -15.63 -6.71 -13.71
C ILE A 378 -14.97 -5.39 -14.07
N THR A 379 -14.60 -5.17 -15.32
CA THR A 379 -13.97 -3.88 -15.67
C THR A 379 -14.97 -2.73 -15.67
N THR A 380 -14.46 -1.51 -15.55
CA THR A 380 -15.29 -0.29 -15.51
C THR A 380 -15.70 0.21 -16.91
N GLY A 381 -15.78 -0.70 -17.89
CA GLY A 381 -16.08 -0.41 -19.29
C GLY A 381 -14.88 0.15 -20.05
N ASN A 382 -15.15 0.89 -21.14
CA ASN A 382 -14.11 1.41 -22.03
C ASN A 382 -13.07 2.28 -21.27
N GLN A 383 -11.78 1.96 -21.43
CA GLN A 383 -10.65 2.61 -20.75
C GLN A 383 -9.79 3.46 -21.71
N ILE A 384 -10.41 4.22 -22.62
CA ILE A 384 -9.69 5.32 -23.30
C ILE A 384 -9.07 6.21 -22.22
N SER A 385 -7.81 6.63 -22.40
CA SER A 385 -7.03 7.32 -21.37
C SER A 385 -7.65 8.64 -20.88
N SER A 386 -8.44 9.31 -21.71
CA SER A 386 -9.18 10.53 -21.35
C SER A 386 -10.45 10.26 -20.53
N ARG A 387 -10.89 9.00 -20.43
CA ARG A 387 -12.10 8.63 -19.70
C ARG A 387 -11.74 8.40 -18.24
N LEU A 388 -12.05 9.41 -17.42
CA LEU A 388 -11.90 9.36 -15.95
C LEU A 388 -12.70 8.22 -15.29
N GLY A 389 -13.60 7.57 -16.03
CA GLY A 389 -14.27 6.32 -15.66
C GLY A 389 -15.67 6.57 -15.09
N ILE A 390 -16.63 5.72 -15.47
CA ILE A 390 -17.93 5.66 -14.82
C ILE A 390 -17.76 4.76 -13.60
N ASN A 391 -17.58 5.33 -12.42
CA ASN A 391 -17.60 4.62 -11.13
C ASN A 391 -19.04 4.32 -10.68
N ARG A 392 -19.92 3.88 -11.60
CA ARG A 392 -21.25 3.43 -11.20
C ARG A 392 -21.06 2.10 -10.50
N ARG A 393 -21.36 2.04 -9.20
CA ARG A 393 -21.55 0.76 -8.50
C ARG A 393 -22.57 -0.03 -9.32
N ILE A 394 -22.15 -1.17 -9.85
CA ILE A 394 -23.11 -2.12 -10.41
C ILE A 394 -23.90 -2.62 -9.21
N SER A 395 -25.14 -2.14 -9.07
CA SER A 395 -26.13 -2.82 -8.23
C SER A 395 -26.27 -4.24 -8.79
N ASN A 396 -26.25 -5.24 -7.91
CA ASN A 396 -26.40 -6.65 -8.25
C ASN A 396 -27.83 -6.93 -8.75
N GLU A 397 -28.17 -6.46 -9.94
CA GLU A 397 -29.32 -6.93 -10.70
C GLU A 397 -28.83 -7.45 -12.05
N PHE A 398 -28.04 -8.52 -12.01
CA PHE A 398 -28.01 -9.42 -13.14
C PHE A 398 -29.15 -10.42 -12.93
N HIS A 399 -30.24 -10.20 -13.68
CA HIS A 399 -31.27 -11.20 -13.86
C HIS A 399 -30.60 -12.51 -14.32
N SER A 400 -30.99 -13.60 -13.68
CA SER A 400 -30.73 -14.98 -14.11
C SER A 400 -31.28 -15.18 -15.53
N GLY A 401 -30.50 -14.77 -16.52
CA GLY A 401 -30.77 -14.98 -17.93
C GLY A 401 -29.52 -15.57 -18.54
N ASP A 402 -29.63 -16.83 -18.94
CA ASP A 402 -28.61 -17.62 -19.61
C ASP A 402 -27.77 -16.78 -20.58
N ARG A 403 -26.54 -16.51 -20.20
CA ARG A 403 -25.48 -16.17 -21.14
C ARG A 403 -24.33 -17.11 -20.85
N SER A 404 -24.11 -18.01 -21.79
CA SER A 404 -23.01 -18.96 -21.82
C SER A 404 -21.69 -18.27 -21.47
N PHE A 405 -21.14 -18.63 -20.32
CA PHE A 405 -19.82 -18.21 -19.89
C PHE A 405 -18.78 -19.03 -20.66
N SER A 406 -18.19 -18.48 -21.71
CA SER A 406 -17.00 -19.12 -22.29
C SER A 406 -15.83 -19.00 -21.30
N ASN A 407 -15.13 -20.12 -21.10
CA ASN A 407 -14.08 -20.30 -20.11
C ASN A 407 -12.85 -19.42 -20.45
N GLY A 408 -12.81 -18.20 -19.90
CA GLY A 408 -11.63 -17.34 -19.92
C GLY A 408 -10.61 -17.74 -18.86
N SER A 409 -9.45 -18.21 -19.31
CA SER A 409 -8.26 -18.55 -18.52
C SER A 409 -7.90 -17.49 -17.45
N GLY A 410 -7.45 -17.93 -16.27
CA GLY A 410 -7.14 -17.04 -15.14
C GLY A 410 -6.14 -15.93 -15.51
N ARG A 411 -6.46 -14.68 -15.15
CA ARG A 411 -5.65 -13.47 -15.41
C ARG A 411 -5.11 -12.89 -14.12
N ARG A 412 -4.04 -12.09 -14.19
CA ARG A 412 -3.47 -11.41 -13.01
C ARG A 412 -4.12 -10.05 -12.80
N LEU A 413 -4.52 -9.78 -11.57
CA LEU A 413 -5.06 -8.50 -11.10
C LEU A 413 -4.09 -7.92 -10.08
N THR A 414 -3.66 -6.68 -10.32
CA THR A 414 -2.83 -5.90 -9.42
C THR A 414 -3.73 -5.08 -8.51
N ILE A 415 -3.61 -5.33 -7.21
CA ILE A 415 -4.45 -4.71 -6.21
C ILE A 415 -3.79 -3.39 -5.78
N VAL A 416 -4.43 -2.28 -6.16
CA VAL A 416 -3.92 -0.92 -5.90
C VAL A 416 -4.51 -0.34 -4.60
N SER A 417 -5.55 -0.95 -4.03
CA SER A 417 -6.21 -0.58 -2.77
C SER A 417 -6.16 -1.74 -1.76
N ASP A 418 -6.41 -1.47 -0.48
CA ASP A 418 -6.36 -2.54 0.53
C ASP A 418 -7.47 -3.59 0.31
N ILE A 419 -7.16 -4.87 0.50
CA ILE A 419 -8.10 -6.01 0.41
C ILE A 419 -8.93 -6.12 1.68
N SER A 420 -8.48 -5.53 2.79
CA SER A 420 -9.15 -5.59 4.10
C SER A 420 -10.67 -5.30 4.09
N PRO A 421 -11.22 -4.43 3.22
CA PRO A 421 -12.67 -4.24 3.10
C PRO A 421 -13.42 -5.43 2.50
N LEU A 422 -12.77 -6.37 1.80
CA LEU A 422 -13.33 -7.70 1.56
C LEU A 422 -13.25 -8.47 2.87
N GLY A 423 -14.13 -8.09 3.79
CA GLY A 423 -14.25 -8.71 5.10
C GLY A 423 -14.31 -10.22 4.91
N HIS A 424 -13.51 -10.93 5.72
CA HIS A 424 -13.70 -12.34 5.93
C HIS A 424 -15.17 -12.54 6.31
N ASN A 425 -16.01 -12.98 5.37
CA ASN A 425 -17.06 -13.90 5.73
C ASN A 425 -16.34 -15.15 6.21
N ARG A 426 -15.91 -15.14 7.47
CA ARG A 426 -15.70 -16.36 8.23
C ARG A 426 -17.06 -17.04 8.20
N ARG A 427 -17.32 -17.87 7.19
CA ARG A 427 -18.07 -19.08 7.48
C ARG A 427 -17.25 -19.73 8.58
N ARG A 428 -17.77 -19.64 9.80
CA ARG A 428 -17.35 -20.44 10.93
C ARG A 428 -17.16 -21.83 10.35
N ILE A 429 -15.92 -22.30 10.25
CA ILE A 429 -15.68 -23.72 10.09
C ILE A 429 -16.04 -24.26 11.47
N GLU A 430 -17.33 -24.55 11.65
CA GLU A 430 -17.73 -25.45 12.71
C GLU A 430 -17.09 -26.78 12.35
N MET A 431 -16.02 -27.12 13.07
CA MET A 431 -15.63 -28.51 13.18
C MET A 431 -16.85 -29.23 13.76
N ASN A 432 -17.46 -30.10 12.96
CA ASN A 432 -18.47 -31.04 13.43
C ASN A 432 -17.87 -31.80 14.62
N ARG A 433 -18.30 -31.42 15.83
CA ARG A 433 -18.34 -32.34 16.95
C ARG A 433 -19.76 -32.88 16.97
N GLU A 434 -19.98 -33.95 16.19
CA GLU A 434 -20.95 -34.94 16.62
C GLU A 434 -20.48 -35.43 18.00
N ASP A 435 -21.45 -35.59 18.90
CA ASP A 435 -21.33 -36.00 20.31
C ASP A 435 -21.06 -34.90 21.36
N ALA A 436 -22.11 -34.14 21.69
CA ALA A 436 -22.42 -33.83 23.09
C ALA A 436 -23.91 -33.51 23.25
N ARG A 437 -24.66 -34.45 23.84
CA ARG A 437 -26.08 -34.32 24.19
C ARG A 437 -26.26 -33.39 25.42
N THR A 438 -27.28 -32.53 25.35
CA THR A 438 -28.16 -32.02 26.43
C THR A 438 -27.53 -31.42 27.71
N PHE A 439 -27.76 -30.12 27.98
CA PHE A 439 -28.76 -29.55 28.92
C PHE A 439 -28.63 -28.00 28.99
N PRO A 440 -29.66 -27.26 29.46
CA PRO A 440 -29.86 -25.84 29.18
C PRO A 440 -29.50 -24.93 30.36
N THR A 441 -28.95 -23.74 30.09
CA THR A 441 -29.02 -22.63 31.06
C THR A 441 -29.17 -21.27 30.36
N LYS A 442 -30.35 -20.70 30.63
CA LYS A 442 -30.85 -19.34 30.47
C LYS A 442 -29.78 -18.25 30.25
N ARG A 443 -29.84 -17.59 29.09
CA ARG A 443 -29.42 -16.19 28.95
C ARG A 443 -30.62 -15.29 29.22
N GLN A 444 -30.46 -14.37 30.17
CA GLN A 444 -31.39 -13.25 30.35
C GLN A 444 -31.42 -12.42 29.07
N ARG A 445 -32.64 -12.23 28.55
CA ARG A 445 -32.97 -11.21 27.56
C ARG A 445 -32.89 -9.85 28.23
N ILE A 446 -32.20 -8.92 27.59
CA ILE A 446 -32.57 -7.51 27.65
C ILE A 446 -33.39 -7.32 26.37
N ASP A 447 -34.70 -7.45 26.54
CA ASP A 447 -35.68 -6.93 25.60
C ASP A 447 -35.68 -5.39 25.76
N ASP A 448 -35.67 -4.70 24.62
CA ASP A 448 -36.32 -3.42 24.34
C ASP A 448 -35.53 -2.67 23.25
N CYS A 449 -35.98 -2.82 22.00
CA CYS A 449 -36.23 -1.72 21.05
C CYS A 449 -36.54 -2.32 19.65
N GLU A 450 -37.84 -2.35 19.37
CA GLU A 450 -38.53 -2.16 18.08
C GLU A 450 -38.19 -3.08 16.90
N ASP A 451 -39.22 -3.85 16.53
CA ASP A 451 -39.38 -4.57 15.28
C ASP A 451 -39.29 -3.62 14.07
N ASP A 452 -38.15 -3.64 13.38
CA ASP A 452 -38.10 -3.29 11.95
C ASP A 452 -37.70 -4.55 11.17
N ALA A 453 -38.70 -5.18 10.58
CA ALA A 453 -38.54 -6.16 9.52
C ALA A 453 -37.98 -5.45 8.28
N ASP A 454 -36.66 -5.34 8.18
CA ASP A 454 -36.02 -4.88 6.95
C ASP A 454 -35.00 -5.89 6.42
N TYR A 455 -35.13 -6.10 5.12
CA TYR A 455 -34.43 -7.02 4.25
C TYR A 455 -32.91 -7.03 4.51
N ASP A 456 -32.29 -8.22 4.52
CA ASP A 456 -30.82 -8.40 4.55
C ASP A 456 -30.17 -7.79 3.30
N SER A 457 -30.00 -6.47 3.33
CA SER A 457 -29.46 -5.63 2.28
C SER A 457 -28.09 -5.08 2.65
N ARG A 458 -27.31 -5.84 3.45
CA ARG A 458 -25.92 -5.45 3.72
C ARG A 458 -25.14 -5.49 2.40
N PRO A 459 -24.57 -4.36 1.93
CA PRO A 459 -23.90 -4.33 0.64
C PRO A 459 -22.70 -5.28 0.67
N LYS A 460 -22.69 -6.26 -0.23
CA LYS A 460 -21.49 -7.07 -0.53
C LYS A 460 -20.36 -6.10 -0.89
N LYS A 461 -19.37 -5.99 0.00
CA LYS A 461 -18.29 -5.01 -0.11
C LYS A 461 -17.52 -5.26 -1.42
N THR A 462 -17.51 -4.28 -2.32
CA THR A 462 -16.78 -4.32 -3.60
C THR A 462 -15.53 -3.46 -3.50
N LEU A 463 -14.40 -3.98 -3.97
CA LEU A 463 -13.12 -3.27 -4.02
C LEU A 463 -12.81 -2.82 -5.44
N GLN A 464 -12.39 -1.57 -5.58
CA GLN A 464 -11.84 -1.04 -6.82
C GLN A 464 -10.35 -1.37 -6.91
N SER A 465 -9.92 -1.99 -8.00
CA SER A 465 -8.54 -2.40 -8.25
C SER A 465 -8.17 -2.33 -9.73
N THR A 466 -6.95 -2.71 -10.10
CA THR A 466 -6.47 -2.66 -11.49
C THR A 466 -6.18 -4.07 -12.01
N VAL A 467 -6.84 -4.47 -13.10
CA VAL A 467 -6.52 -5.73 -13.80
C VAL A 467 -5.47 -5.46 -14.86
N VAL A 468 -4.47 -6.33 -14.93
CA VAL A 468 -3.42 -6.27 -15.95
C VAL A 468 -3.76 -7.22 -17.08
N MET A 469 -3.98 -6.67 -18.26
CA MET A 469 -4.20 -7.42 -19.49
C MET A 469 -2.86 -7.61 -20.21
N PRO A 470 -2.48 -8.86 -20.56
CA PRO A 470 -1.30 -9.12 -21.37
C PRO A 470 -1.47 -8.55 -22.77
N SER A 471 -0.34 -8.30 -23.45
CA SER A 471 -0.31 -7.89 -24.85
C SER A 471 -0.69 -9.04 -25.79
N ILE A 472 -1.11 -8.73 -27.02
CA ILE A 472 -1.27 -9.72 -28.09
C ILE A 472 0.08 -10.41 -28.38
N GLU A 473 0.14 -11.73 -28.18
CA GLU A 473 1.27 -12.61 -28.51
C GLU A 473 1.35 -12.82 -30.04
N THR A 474 2.07 -11.94 -30.73
CA THR A 474 2.39 -12.12 -32.18
C THR A 474 3.88 -12.07 -32.49
N LYS A 475 4.70 -11.57 -31.54
CA LYS A 475 6.17 -11.53 -31.51
C LYS A 475 6.61 -11.43 -30.05
N SER A 476 7.88 -11.70 -29.71
CA SER A 476 8.37 -11.51 -28.34
C SER A 476 8.20 -10.04 -27.91
N ARG A 477 7.81 -9.79 -26.65
CA ARG A 477 7.61 -8.43 -26.11
C ARG A 477 8.84 -7.54 -26.32
N GLU A 478 10.02 -8.14 -26.22
CA GLU A 478 11.30 -7.46 -26.36
C GLU A 478 11.58 -7.10 -27.82
N GLU A 479 11.24 -7.96 -28.76
CA GLU A 479 11.37 -7.70 -30.20
C GLU A 479 10.52 -6.50 -30.64
N LYS A 480 9.28 -6.37 -30.15
CA LYS A 480 8.44 -5.20 -30.47
C LYS A 480 9.02 -3.92 -29.88
N ILE A 481 9.46 -3.94 -28.62
CA ILE A 481 10.10 -2.77 -28.00
C ILE A 481 11.36 -2.39 -28.79
N GLU A 482 12.15 -3.36 -29.22
CA GLU A 482 13.34 -3.15 -30.03
C GLU A 482 12.99 -2.62 -31.43
N GLU A 483 11.94 -3.15 -32.07
CA GLU A 483 11.42 -2.68 -33.36
C GLU A 483 10.94 -1.23 -33.27
N LEU A 484 10.18 -0.86 -32.24
CA LEU A 484 9.81 0.54 -32.00
C LEU A 484 11.02 1.45 -31.81
N ASN A 485 11.98 1.03 -30.97
CA ASN A 485 13.20 1.79 -30.76
C ASN A 485 14.11 1.82 -32.01
N LYS A 486 14.02 0.84 -32.93
CA LYS A 486 14.79 0.76 -34.20
C LYS A 486 14.15 1.58 -35.30
N THR A 487 12.83 1.52 -35.46
CA THR A 487 12.07 2.36 -36.39
C THR A 487 12.31 3.83 -36.04
N GLU A 488 12.24 4.16 -34.75
CA GLU A 488 12.57 5.48 -34.21
C GLU A 488 14.07 5.87 -34.28
N LYS A 489 14.97 4.96 -34.66
CA LYS A 489 16.41 5.26 -34.87
C LYS A 489 16.78 5.35 -36.34
N LYS A 490 16.07 4.63 -37.23
CA LYS A 490 16.35 4.64 -38.68
C LYS A 490 15.97 5.96 -39.34
N GLU A 491 15.00 6.71 -38.84
CA GLU A 491 14.70 8.06 -39.35
C GLU A 491 15.72 9.11 -38.87
N ILE A 492 16.27 8.95 -37.65
CA ILE A 492 17.35 9.82 -37.13
C ILE A 492 18.61 9.72 -38.02
N VAL A 493 18.99 8.51 -38.43
CA VAL A 493 20.20 8.29 -39.26
C VAL A 493 19.98 8.69 -40.73
N THR A 494 18.80 8.42 -41.31
CA THR A 494 18.51 8.86 -42.69
C THR A 494 18.39 10.39 -42.81
N ARG A 495 18.01 11.10 -41.74
CA ARG A 495 18.04 12.58 -41.71
C ARG A 495 19.42 13.18 -41.49
N SER A 496 20.31 12.51 -40.73
CA SER A 496 21.71 12.93 -40.62
C SER A 496 22.45 12.84 -41.97
N VAL A 497 22.07 11.91 -42.86
CA VAL A 497 22.72 11.75 -44.17
C VAL A 497 22.06 12.60 -45.26
N THR A 498 20.77 12.97 -45.11
CA THR A 498 20.09 13.86 -46.08
C THR A 498 20.25 15.35 -45.79
N SER A 499 20.49 15.76 -44.53
CA SER A 499 20.85 17.15 -44.20
C SER A 499 22.26 17.55 -44.62
N SER A 500 23.16 16.59 -44.87
CA SER A 500 24.50 16.88 -45.42
C SER A 500 24.54 16.97 -46.96
N PHE A 501 23.53 16.47 -47.66
CA PHE A 501 23.49 16.52 -49.13
C PHE A 501 22.78 17.77 -49.69
N HIS A 502 21.89 18.41 -48.93
CA HIS A 502 21.26 19.66 -49.38
C HIS A 502 22.04 20.93 -49.04
N LEU A 503 23.03 20.87 -48.15
CA LEU A 503 23.91 22.01 -47.85
C LEU A 503 25.03 22.19 -48.91
N PHE A 504 25.35 21.15 -49.70
CA PHE A 504 26.36 21.23 -50.76
C PHE A 504 25.82 21.78 -52.10
N TYR A 505 24.50 21.80 -52.30
CA TYR A 505 23.89 22.26 -53.55
C TYR A 505 23.40 23.73 -53.50
N PHE A 506 23.37 24.35 -52.32
CA PHE A 506 22.84 25.71 -52.13
C PHE A 506 23.92 26.80 -52.00
N ILE A 507 25.21 26.42 -51.87
CA ILE A 507 26.34 27.36 -51.71
C ILE A 507 27.01 27.73 -53.05
N LYS A 508 26.58 27.16 -54.19
CA LYS A 508 27.24 27.40 -55.50
C LYS A 508 26.55 28.41 -56.44
N ARG A 509 25.49 29.12 -56.00
CA ARG A 509 24.69 29.94 -56.95
C ARG A 509 24.39 31.40 -56.59
N HIS A 510 24.95 31.98 -55.54
CA HIS A 510 24.76 33.42 -55.31
C HIS A 510 25.98 34.16 -54.77
N LYS A 511 26.40 35.15 -55.56
CA LYS A 511 27.34 36.26 -55.28
C LYS A 511 28.83 35.87 -55.39
N LEU A 512 29.69 36.56 -56.15
CA LEU A 512 29.85 38.01 -56.18
C LEU A 512 30.60 38.43 -57.46
N VAL A 513 30.01 39.34 -58.25
CA VAL A 513 30.77 40.27 -59.11
C VAL A 513 30.87 41.56 -58.31
N ILE A 514 32.05 41.82 -57.74
CA ILE A 514 32.53 43.17 -57.45
C ILE A 514 34.00 43.16 -57.89
N SER A 515 34.30 43.92 -58.93
CA SER A 515 35.63 44.01 -59.52
C SER A 515 36.50 45.05 -58.82
N LEU A 516 37.80 44.77 -58.81
CA LEU A 516 38.92 45.71 -58.96
C LEU A 516 39.13 46.76 -57.86
N LEU A 517 40.21 46.58 -57.09
CA LEU A 517 41.37 47.49 -57.14
C LEU A 517 42.58 46.90 -56.39
N ASN A 518 43.69 46.82 -57.12
CA ASN A 518 45.10 46.79 -56.72
C ASN A 518 45.80 45.47 -56.36
N LEU A 519 46.55 45.01 -57.39
CA LEU A 519 47.75 44.15 -57.44
C LEU A 519 47.61 42.67 -57.07
#